data_AF-A0A7J7MSR3-F1
#
_entry.id   AF-A0A7J7MSR3-F1
#
_cell.length_a   1.000
_cell.length_b   1.000
_cell.length_c   1.000
_cell.angle_alpha   90.00
_cell.angle_beta   90.00
_cell.angle_gamma   90.00
#
_symmetry.space_group_name_H-M   'P 1'
#
loop_
_entity.id
_entity.type
_entity.pdbx_description
1 polymer ?
#
loop_
_entity_poly.entity_id
_entity_poly.type
_entity_poly.pdbx_seq_one_letter_code
_entity_poly.pdbx_strand_id
1 'polypeptide(L)'
;MYVSALLGSSFITSGTMKLKISSSSRSGLTSLSPLPLIECSSRPQKKATAHHRKTRPKKSQPWDIKRTPTVYAPLPPLPPDWTLFSAATAAAATESVVDEPKE
;
A
#
# COMPACT_ATOMS: atom_id res chain seq x y z
N MET A 1 -55.46 3.30 14.02
CA MET A 1 -55.89 2.52 12.84
C MET A 1 -54.64 1.91 12.22
N TYR A 2 -54.30 0.68 12.60
CA TYR A 2 -53.10 -0.05 12.16
C TYR A 2 -53.55 -1.02 11.07
N VAL A 3 -52.96 -0.96 9.88
CA VAL A 3 -53.27 -1.91 8.80
C VAL A 3 -51.97 -2.53 8.32
N SER A 4 -51.69 -3.72 8.85
CA SER A 4 -50.58 -4.58 8.43
C SER A 4 -50.97 -5.34 7.16
N ALA A 5 -50.18 -5.24 6.10
CA ALA A 5 -50.27 -6.16 4.95
C ALA A 5 -49.14 -7.21 5.06
N LEU A 6 -49.46 -8.34 5.69
CA LEU A 6 -48.75 -9.60 5.52
C LEU A 6 -49.39 -10.33 4.33
N LEU A 7 -48.72 -10.32 3.19
CA LEU A 7 -48.99 -11.25 2.08
C LEU A 7 -47.61 -11.55 1.47
N GLY A 8 -46.96 -12.69 1.69
CA GLY A 8 -47.54 -14.02 1.76
C GLY A 8 -47.68 -14.59 0.35
N SER A 9 -46.57 -14.80 -0.35
CA SER A 9 -46.54 -15.68 -1.52
C SER A 9 -45.23 -16.47 -1.53
N SER A 10 -45.36 -17.71 -1.07
CA SER A 10 -44.40 -18.78 -1.26
C SER A 10 -44.57 -19.31 -2.68
N PHE A 11 -43.58 -19.13 -3.55
CA PHE A 11 -43.38 -20.01 -4.71
C PHE A 11 -42.11 -20.81 -4.49
N ILE A 12 -42.30 -22.09 -4.16
CA ILE A 12 -41.28 -23.15 -4.18
C ILE A 12 -41.18 -23.70 -5.60
N THR A 13 -40.02 -24.29 -5.91
CA THR A 13 -39.68 -25.19 -7.03
C THR A 13 -38.75 -24.50 -8.03
N SER A 14 -37.64 -25.04 -8.49
CA SER A 14 -36.92 -26.30 -8.29
C SER A 14 -35.61 -26.16 -9.07
N GLY A 15 -34.59 -26.92 -8.70
CA GLY A 15 -33.65 -27.40 -9.71
C GLY A 15 -32.33 -26.64 -9.82
N THR A 16 -31.33 -27.29 -9.25
CA THR A 16 -29.89 -27.16 -9.49
C THR A 16 -29.50 -26.77 -10.91
N MET A 17 -28.55 -25.84 -11.06
CA MET A 17 -27.27 -26.08 -11.75
C MET A 17 -26.24 -25.05 -11.29
N LYS A 18 -25.25 -25.51 -10.52
CA LYS A 18 -24.00 -24.77 -10.33
C LYS A 18 -23.30 -24.73 -11.68
N LEU A 19 -23.31 -23.60 -12.38
CA LEU A 19 -22.35 -23.38 -13.46
C LEU A 19 -20.96 -23.24 -12.84
N LYS A 20 -20.21 -24.33 -12.89
CA LYS A 20 -18.77 -24.34 -12.66
C LYS A 20 -18.12 -23.60 -13.83
N ILE A 21 -17.91 -22.30 -13.66
CA ILE A 21 -17.09 -21.51 -14.59
C ILE A 21 -15.64 -21.92 -14.35
N SER A 22 -15.23 -23.06 -14.92
CA SER A 22 -13.82 -23.37 -15.13
C SER A 22 -13.48 -23.09 -16.59
N SER A 23 -13.12 -21.85 -16.89
CA SER A 23 -12.35 -21.51 -18.08
C SER A 23 -10.98 -21.05 -17.63
N SER A 24 -10.16 -22.02 -17.23
CA SER A 24 -8.72 -21.88 -17.31
C SER A 24 -8.32 -21.85 -18.77
N SER A 25 -8.14 -20.66 -19.32
CA SER A 25 -7.34 -20.45 -20.52
C SER A 25 -6.55 -19.16 -20.36
N ARG A 26 -5.40 -19.29 -19.68
CA ARG A 26 -4.26 -18.43 -19.99
C ARG A 26 -3.79 -18.78 -21.39
N SER A 27 -3.98 -17.88 -22.32
CA SER A 27 -3.07 -17.66 -23.45
C SER A 27 -2.92 -16.13 -23.53
N GLY A 28 -1.76 -15.54 -23.27
CA GLY A 28 -0.48 -15.88 -23.87
C GLY A 28 -0.39 -15.08 -25.16
N LEU A 29 0.35 -13.96 -25.11
CA LEU A 29 0.63 -13.05 -26.21
C LEU A 29 0.96 -13.79 -27.52
N THR A 30 0.35 -13.38 -28.63
CA THR A 30 0.91 -13.61 -29.98
C THR A 30 0.86 -12.32 -30.80
N SER A 31 2.07 -11.83 -31.10
CA SER A 31 2.53 -11.09 -32.29
C SER A 31 1.52 -10.33 -33.17
N LEU A 32 1.71 -9.01 -33.23
CA LEU A 32 1.70 -8.17 -34.45
C LEU A 32 0.64 -8.51 -35.52
N SER A 33 -0.61 -8.14 -35.26
CA SER A 33 -1.55 -7.71 -36.30
C SER A 33 -2.74 -6.97 -35.66
N PRO A 34 -3.09 -5.75 -36.11
CA PRO A 34 -4.30 -5.09 -35.63
C PRO A 34 -5.49 -5.69 -36.37
N LEU A 35 -6.04 -6.79 -35.85
CA LEU A 35 -7.44 -7.10 -36.12
C LEU A 35 -8.26 -5.91 -35.61
N PRO A 36 -9.28 -5.44 -36.35
CA PRO A 36 -10.13 -4.37 -35.84
C PRO A 36 -10.65 -4.81 -34.48
N LEU A 37 -10.47 -3.96 -33.46
CA LEU A 37 -11.09 -4.14 -32.17
C LEU A 37 -12.60 -4.05 -32.43
N ILE A 38 -13.24 -5.18 -32.74
CA ILE A 38 -14.67 -5.27 -32.99
C ILE A 38 -15.34 -4.82 -31.69
N GLU A 39 -15.84 -3.59 -31.71
CA GLU A 39 -16.57 -2.99 -30.62
C GLU A 39 -17.95 -3.62 -30.59
N CYS A 40 -18.01 -4.82 -30.01
CA CYS A 40 -19.27 -5.41 -29.63
C CYS A 40 -19.89 -4.51 -28.55
N SER A 41 -21.00 -3.83 -28.87
CA SER A 41 -21.85 -3.07 -27.93
C SER A 41 -22.21 -3.84 -26.65
N SER A 42 -22.01 -5.15 -26.68
CA SER A 42 -22.10 -6.10 -25.57
C SER A 42 -21.19 -5.81 -24.38
N ARG A 43 -20.12 -4.99 -24.49
CA ARG A 43 -19.22 -4.68 -23.35
C ARG A 43 -19.68 -3.43 -22.57
N PRO A 44 -20.28 -3.55 -21.37
CA PRO A 44 -20.72 -2.39 -20.60
C PRO A 44 -19.53 -1.55 -20.10
N GLN A 45 -19.68 -0.22 -20.15
CA GLN A 45 -18.64 0.71 -19.69
C GLN A 45 -18.59 0.78 -18.16
N LYS A 46 -17.37 0.81 -17.60
CA LYS A 46 -17.17 1.10 -16.17
C LYS A 46 -17.36 2.60 -15.91
N LYS A 47 -18.37 2.94 -15.11
CA LYS A 47 -18.65 4.31 -14.67
C LYS A 47 -18.67 4.39 -13.13
N ALA A 48 -18.77 5.61 -12.60
CA ALA A 48 -18.84 5.90 -11.17
C ALA A 48 -17.77 5.15 -10.35
N THR A 49 -18.12 4.55 -9.22
CA THR A 49 -17.19 3.83 -8.33
C THR A 49 -16.51 2.64 -9.00
N ALA A 50 -17.16 1.99 -9.96
CA ALA A 50 -16.55 0.89 -10.71
C ALA A 50 -15.35 1.38 -11.54
N HIS A 51 -15.42 2.61 -12.05
CA HIS A 51 -14.30 3.26 -12.71
C HIS A 51 -13.18 3.57 -11.71
N HIS A 52 -13.47 4.26 -10.60
CA HIS A 52 -12.46 4.61 -9.58
C HIS A 52 -11.71 3.38 -9.05
N ARG A 53 -12.42 2.28 -8.78
CA ARG A 53 -11.80 1.03 -8.33
C ARG A 53 -10.82 0.44 -9.35
N LYS A 54 -11.09 0.62 -10.64
CA LYS A 54 -10.29 0.09 -11.74
C LYS A 54 -9.08 0.97 -12.05
N THR A 55 -9.25 2.29 -12.06
CA THR A 55 -8.21 3.24 -12.49
C THR A 55 -7.39 3.83 -11.35
N ARG A 56 -7.75 3.60 -10.07
CA ARG A 56 -6.97 4.15 -8.96
C ARG A 56 -5.49 3.73 -9.06
N PRO A 57 -4.54 4.66 -8.89
CA PRO A 57 -3.11 4.33 -8.86
C PRO A 57 -2.80 3.30 -7.77
N LYS A 58 -1.99 2.30 -8.12
CA LYS A 58 -1.50 1.27 -7.20
C LYS A 58 -0.10 0.86 -7.62
N LYS A 59 0.75 0.60 -6.63
CA LYS A 59 1.98 -0.14 -6.84
C LYS A 59 1.61 -1.61 -7.07
N SER A 60 1.92 -2.14 -8.25
CA SER A 60 1.66 -3.55 -8.60
C SER A 60 2.87 -4.44 -8.37
N GLN A 61 4.07 -3.86 -8.43
CA GLN A 61 5.32 -4.61 -8.38
C GLN A 61 5.74 -4.89 -6.93
N PRO A 62 5.98 -6.16 -6.54
CA PRO A 62 6.32 -6.52 -5.16
C PRO A 62 7.58 -5.82 -4.64
N TRP A 63 8.56 -5.56 -5.49
CA TRP A 63 9.79 -4.87 -5.11
C TRP A 63 9.56 -3.39 -4.79
N ASP A 64 8.60 -2.72 -5.45
CA ASP A 64 8.27 -1.32 -5.20
C ASP A 64 7.37 -1.15 -3.96
N ILE A 65 6.57 -2.17 -3.65
CA ILE A 65 5.76 -2.23 -2.43
C ILE A 65 6.64 -2.43 -1.19
N LYS A 66 7.72 -3.22 -1.30
CA LYS A 66 8.60 -3.58 -0.17
C LYS A 66 9.70 -2.56 0.12
N ARG A 67 9.74 -1.42 -0.58
CA ARG A 67 10.72 -0.36 -0.29
C ARG A 67 10.40 0.30 1.05
N THR A 68 11.41 0.33 1.91
CA THR A 68 11.39 1.05 3.19
C THR A 68 12.37 2.22 3.14
N PRO A 69 12.24 3.22 4.03
CA PRO A 69 13.26 4.25 4.18
C PRO A 69 14.64 3.65 4.44
N THR A 70 15.69 4.30 3.93
CA THR A 70 17.08 3.92 4.21
C THR A 70 17.39 4.18 5.68
N VAL A 71 17.92 3.16 6.37
CA VAL A 71 18.39 3.29 7.76
C VAL A 71 19.86 3.70 7.74
N TYR A 72 20.16 4.88 8.29
CA TYR A 72 21.52 5.38 8.49
C TYR A 72 22.03 5.00 9.89
N ALA A 73 23.34 4.94 10.04
CA ALA A 73 23.96 4.79 11.36
C ALA A 73 23.58 5.98 12.26
N PRO A 74 23.38 5.77 13.57
CA PRO A 74 23.14 6.87 14.49
C PRO A 74 24.33 7.83 14.48
N LEU A 75 24.03 9.12 14.58
CA LEU A 75 25.06 10.14 14.68
C LEU A 75 25.84 9.98 15.99
N PRO A 76 27.14 10.34 16.01
CA PRO A 76 27.86 10.49 17.27
C PRO A 76 27.16 11.54 18.16
N PRO A 77 27.38 11.49 19.49
CA PRO A 77 26.78 12.46 20.39
C PRO A 77 27.18 13.87 19.97
N LEU A 78 26.16 14.70 19.73
CA LEU A 78 26.36 16.08 19.33
C LEU A 78 26.79 16.90 20.56
N PRO A 79 27.65 17.93 20.37
CA PRO A 79 27.93 18.88 21.43
C PRO A 79 26.68 19.66 21.82
N PRO A 80 26.66 20.33 22.99
CA PRO A 80 25.56 21.21 23.37
C PRO A 80 25.42 22.36 22.36
N ASP A 81 24.18 22.78 22.10
CA ASP A 81 23.88 23.85 21.16
C ASP A 81 24.53 25.19 21.55
N TRP A 82 24.64 25.45 22.86
CA TRP A 82 25.34 26.60 23.42
C TRP A 82 25.75 26.34 24.88
N THR A 83 26.85 26.98 25.29
CA THR A 83 27.37 26.91 26.66
C THR A 83 27.47 28.33 27.22
N LEU A 84 26.78 28.61 28.34
CA LEU A 84 26.95 29.88 29.05
C LEU A 84 28.21 29.81 29.91
N PHE A 85 29.16 30.70 29.65
CA PHE A 85 30.38 30.80 30.43
C PHE A 85 30.13 31.67 31.67
N SER A 86 30.05 31.06 32.85
CA SER A 86 30.09 31.79 34.13
C SER A 86 31.54 31.89 34.60
N ALA A 87 31.98 33.09 35.01
CA ALA A 87 33.35 33.37 35.41
C ALA A 87 33.88 32.50 36.57
N ALA A 88 33.00 31.83 37.32
CA ALA A 88 33.37 30.91 38.41
C ALA A 88 33.87 29.53 37.93
N THR A 89 33.55 29.10 36.70
CA THR A 89 33.94 27.77 36.16
C THR A 89 35.27 27.78 35.40
N ALA A 90 35.80 28.96 35.05
CA ALA A 90 37.10 29.09 34.38
C ALA A 90 38.29 28.60 35.23
N ALA A 91 38.11 28.45 36.55
CA ALA A 91 39.15 27.97 37.46
C ALA A 91 39.21 26.43 37.61
N ALA A 92 38.26 25.66 37.04
CA ALA A 92 38.13 24.22 37.29
C ALA A 92 38.23 23.30 36.05
N ALA A 93 38.40 23.85 34.84
CA ALA A 93 38.35 23.07 33.58
C ALA A 93 39.72 22.63 33.03
N THR A 94 40.79 22.67 33.81
CA THR A 94 42.14 22.23 33.42
C THR A 94 42.57 20.94 34.14
N GLU A 95 41.76 19.89 34.13
CA GLU A 95 42.21 18.59 34.69
C GLU A 95 41.40 17.40 34.12
N SER A 96 41.89 16.80 33.03
CA SER A 96 41.84 15.36 32.69
C SER A 96 42.21 15.14 31.22
N VAL A 97 43.50 15.33 30.91
CA VAL A 97 44.17 14.57 29.83
C VAL A 97 44.93 13.45 30.54
N VAL A 98 44.40 12.24 30.47
CA VAL A 98 45.11 11.01 30.86
C VAL A 98 45.16 10.11 29.63
N ASP A 99 46.33 10.12 28.98
CA ASP A 99 46.79 9.12 28.02
C ASP A 99 47.10 7.79 28.75
N GLU A 100 46.71 6.65 28.15
CA GLU A 100 47.26 5.32 28.48
C GLU A 100 47.25 4.45 27.20
N PRO A 101 48.42 4.18 26.59
CA PRO A 101 48.61 3.04 25.69
C PRO A 101 49.13 1.84 26.50
N LYS A 102 48.49 0.67 26.35
CA LYS A 102 48.98 -0.61 26.89
C LYS A 102 49.36 -1.57 25.76
N GLU A 103 50.57 -2.09 25.87
CA GLU A 103 51.26 -3.08 25.02
C GLU A 103 50.47 -4.35 24.71
#